data_AF-A0A533TFD6-F1
#
_entry.id   AF-A0A533TFD6-F1
#
_cell.length_a   1.000
_cell.length_b   1.000
_cell.length_c   1.000
_cell.angle_alpha   90.00
_cell.angle_beta   90.00
_cell.angle_gamma   90.00
#
_symmetry.space_group_name_H-M   'P 1'
#
loop_
_entity.id
_entity.type
_entity.pdbx_description
1 polymer ?
#
loop_
_entity_poly.entity_id
_entity_poly.type
_entity_poly.pdbx_seq_one_letter_code
_entity_poly.pdbx_strand_id
1 'polypeptide(L)'
;MLINFSLENWASFMEPLSLSIIASRERQHSERVPKVAKYSTRILPIAAIYGGNASGKTNFFKALSFAKNLVVRGTLPDALMPVETFRLDTQCASKPSPFSFELLIDETIYEFS
;
A
#
# COMPACT_ATOMS: atom_id res chain seq x y z
N MET A 1 9.95 6.64 -4.07
CA MET A 1 10.02 5.36 -3.32
C MET A 1 8.74 5.20 -2.52
N LEU A 2 8.11 4.02 -2.55
CA LEU A 2 6.95 3.72 -1.70
C LEU A 2 7.41 3.55 -0.24
N ILE A 3 6.84 4.34 0.67
CA ILE A 3 7.13 4.28 2.11
C ILE A 3 6.04 3.51 2.84
N ASN A 4 4.79 3.87 2.57
CA ASN A 4 3.62 3.25 3.17
C ASN A 4 2.58 2.98 2.09
N PHE A 5 1.89 1.85 2.18
CA PHE A 5 0.71 1.55 1.39
C PHE A 5 -0.35 0.97 2.31
N SER A 6 -1.53 1.58 2.31
CA SER A 6 -2.67 1.14 3.09
C SER A 6 -3.88 0.87 2.20
N LEU A 7 -4.66 -0.13 2.58
CA LEU A 7 -5.91 -0.51 1.91
C LEU A 7 -6.91 -1.06 2.92
N GLU A 8 -8.19 -0.93 2.61
CA GLU A 8 -9.29 -1.51 3.38
C GLU A 8 -10.37 -2.01 2.41
N ASN A 9 -11.17 -2.99 2.84
CA ASN A 9 -12.29 -3.51 2.08
C ASN A 9 -11.92 -3.90 0.64
N TRP A 10 -10.88 -4.72 0.48
CA TRP A 10 -10.37 -5.16 -0.82
C TRP A 10 -10.14 -6.67 -0.86
N ALA A 11 -10.86 -7.37 -1.74
CA ALA A 11 -10.76 -8.81 -1.99
C ALA A 11 -10.80 -9.67 -0.73
N SER A 12 -9.64 -10.03 -0.16
CA SER A 12 -9.52 -10.82 1.08
C SER A 12 -9.30 -9.99 2.35
N PHE A 13 -9.23 -8.67 2.24
CA PHE A 13 -8.99 -7.74 3.34
C PHE A 13 -10.29 -7.02 3.68
N MET A 14 -10.87 -7.34 4.82
CA MET A 14 -12.02 -6.62 5.35
C MET A 14 -11.54 -5.37 6.10
N GLU A 15 -10.69 -5.58 7.10
CA GLU A 15 -10.11 -4.54 7.95
C GLU A 15 -8.97 -3.77 7.26
N PRO A 16 -8.64 -2.56 7.75
CA PRO A 16 -7.47 -1.81 7.29
C PRO A 16 -6.17 -2.61 7.41
N LEU A 17 -5.39 -2.62 6.34
CA LEU A 17 -4.05 -3.20 6.29
C LEU A 17 -3.06 -2.15 5.81
N SER A 18 -1.89 -2.09 6.45
CA SER A 18 -0.79 -1.20 6.04
C SER A 18 0.53 -1.96 5.90
N LEU A 19 1.26 -1.70 4.82
CA LEU A 19 2.66 -2.08 4.66
C LEU A 19 3.54 -0.84 4.82
N SER A 20 4.23 -0.74 5.94
CA SER A 20 5.22 0.33 6.19
C SER A 20 6.64 -0.19 5.97
N ILE A 21 7.41 0.60 5.23
CA ILE A 21 8.83 0.36 4.92
C ILE A 21 9.72 1.32 5.74
N ILE A 22 9.15 1.98 6.75
CA ILE A 22 9.92 2.78 7.71
C ILE A 22 10.79 1.83 8.54
N ALA A 23 12.10 2.08 8.52
CA ALA A 23 13.04 1.25 9.25
C ALA A 23 12.87 1.45 10.75
N SER A 24 12.96 0.35 11.49
CA SER A 24 12.99 0.38 12.94
C SER A 24 14.32 0.98 13.47
N ARG A 25 14.46 1.02 14.80
CA ARG A 25 15.71 1.38 15.45
C ARG A 25 16.73 0.23 15.37
N GLU A 26 17.15 -0.09 14.16
CA GLU A 26 18.19 -1.07 13.92
C GLU A 26 19.56 -0.54 14.36
N ARG A 27 20.32 -1.36 15.08
CA ARG A 27 21.68 -1.04 15.55
C ARG A 27 22.73 -1.73 14.70
N GLN A 28 22.42 -2.89 14.14
CA GLN A 28 23.35 -3.68 13.35
C GLN A 28 23.22 -3.34 11.86
N HIS A 29 24.34 -3.08 11.19
CA HIS A 29 24.38 -2.71 9.77
C HIS A 29 23.54 -1.47 9.40
N SER A 30 23.35 -0.54 10.34
CA SER A 30 22.55 0.67 10.15
C SER A 30 23.07 1.57 9.02
N GLU A 31 24.34 1.45 8.66
CA GLU A 31 24.98 2.13 7.53
C GLU A 31 24.40 1.71 6.17
N ARG A 32 23.76 0.55 6.08
CA ARG A 32 23.13 0.04 4.84
C ARG A 32 21.71 0.54 4.63
N VAL A 33 21.13 1.21 5.62
CA VAL A 33 19.76 1.73 5.54
C VAL A 33 19.80 3.21 5.16
N PRO A 34 19.24 3.59 4.00
CA PRO A 34 19.15 4.99 3.59
C PRO A 34 18.48 5.87 4.63
N LYS A 35 19.04 7.05 4.85
CA LYS A 35 18.50 8.09 5.72
C LYS A 35 17.89 9.19 4.87
N VAL A 36 16.68 9.62 5.22
CA VAL A 36 16.08 10.83 4.66
C VAL A 36 16.28 11.95 5.67
N ALA A 37 17.30 12.79 5.43
CA ALA A 37 17.80 13.76 6.39
C ALA A 37 16.70 14.75 6.83
N LYS A 38 15.89 15.23 5.88
CA LYS A 38 14.81 16.21 6.11
C LYS A 38 13.84 15.79 7.21
N TYR A 39 13.56 14.49 7.34
CA TYR A 39 12.60 13.94 8.30
C TYR A 39 13.26 13.15 9.42
N SER A 40 14.60 13.09 9.47
CA SER A 40 15.36 12.26 10.42
C SER A 40 14.88 10.80 10.47
N THR A 41 14.41 10.28 9.34
CA THR A 41 13.87 8.93 9.23
C THR A 41 14.78 8.04 8.38
N ARG A 42 14.58 6.73 8.51
CA ARG A 42 15.26 5.71 7.72
C ARG A 42 14.22 4.88 7.00
N ILE A 43 14.48 4.53 5.75
CA ILE A 43 13.54 3.78 4.92
C ILE A 43 14.27 2.53 4.41
N LEU A 44 13.62 1.37 4.52
CA LEU A 44 14.20 0.10 4.07
C LEU A 44 14.18 0.04 2.54
N PRO A 45 15.31 -0.23 1.86
CA PRO A 45 15.34 -0.25 0.40
C PRO A 45 14.61 -1.46 -0.21
N ILE A 46 14.35 -2.50 0.60
CA ILE A 46 13.77 -3.78 0.19
C ILE A 46 12.76 -4.21 1.24
N ALA A 47 11.60 -4.69 0.79
CA ALA A 47 10.62 -5.39 1.60
C ALA A 47 10.29 -6.74 0.96
N ALA A 48 10.05 -7.75 1.79
CA ALA A 48 9.68 -9.10 1.34
C ALA A 48 8.41 -9.55 2.06
N ILE A 49 7.45 -10.07 1.30
CA ILE A 49 6.14 -10.50 1.82
C ILE A 49 6.06 -12.03 1.70
N TYR A 50 6.02 -12.70 2.85
CA TYR A 50 5.91 -14.16 2.97
C TYR A 50 4.58 -14.55 3.63
N GLY A 51 4.16 -15.79 3.44
CA GLY A 51 2.95 -16.34 4.07
C GLY A 51 2.45 -17.60 3.38
N GLY A 52 1.56 -18.34 4.03
CA GLY A 52 0.97 -19.57 3.48
C GLY A 52 0.09 -19.35 2.24
N ASN A 53 -0.40 -20.43 1.65
CA ASN A 53 -1.39 -20.34 0.57
C ASN A 53 -2.67 -19.64 1.07
N ALA A 54 -3.34 -18.92 0.17
CA ALA A 54 -4.53 -18.11 0.47
C ALA A 54 -4.36 -17.00 1.53
N SER A 55 -3.13 -16.68 1.98
CA SER A 55 -2.88 -15.63 2.98
C SER A 55 -3.05 -14.18 2.46
N GLY A 56 -3.62 -13.97 1.27
CA GLY A 56 -3.87 -12.63 0.72
C GLY A 56 -2.72 -11.96 -0.03
N LYS A 57 -1.51 -12.55 -0.11
CA LYS A 57 -0.35 -11.93 -0.80
C LYS A 57 -0.65 -11.48 -2.24
N THR A 58 -1.24 -12.35 -3.04
CA THR A 58 -1.62 -12.01 -4.43
C THR A 58 -2.65 -10.89 -4.47
N ASN A 59 -3.61 -10.88 -3.52
CA ASN A 59 -4.62 -9.83 -3.44
C ASN A 59 -4.03 -8.48 -3.05
N PHE A 60 -3.00 -8.46 -2.19
CA PHE A 60 -2.27 -7.25 -1.84
C PHE A 60 -1.63 -6.62 -3.09
N PHE A 61 -0.91 -7.41 -3.89
CA PHE A 61 -0.31 -6.91 -5.13
C PHE A 61 -1.35 -6.53 -6.20
N LYS A 62 -2.50 -7.21 -6.25
CA LYS A 62 -3.64 -6.80 -7.08
C LYS A 62 -4.17 -5.43 -6.65
N ALA A 63 -4.28 -5.17 -5.36
CA ALA A 63 -4.70 -3.88 -4.81
C ALA A 63 -3.74 -2.75 -5.23
N LEU A 64 -2.44 -2.98 -5.03
CA LEU A 64 -1.40 -2.02 -5.42
C LEU A 64 -1.40 -1.75 -6.94
N SER A 65 -1.56 -2.80 -7.75
CA SER A 65 -1.66 -2.69 -9.21
C SER A 65 -2.91 -1.93 -9.65
N PHE A 66 -4.07 -2.23 -9.03
CA PHE A 66 -5.32 -1.53 -9.29
C PHE A 66 -5.18 -0.03 -9.02
N ALA A 67 -4.71 0.34 -7.82
CA ALA A 67 -4.62 1.75 -7.44
C ALA A 67 -3.59 2.51 -8.30
N LYS A 68 -2.44 1.90 -8.61
CA LYS A 68 -1.47 2.49 -9.56
C LYS A 68 -2.10 2.75 -10.92
N ASN A 69 -2.82 1.76 -11.48
CA ASN A 69 -3.44 1.92 -12.79
C ASN A 69 -4.53 2.99 -12.77
N LEU A 70 -5.33 3.03 -11.70
CA LEU A 70 -6.36 4.05 -11.50
C LEU A 70 -5.75 5.45 -11.46
N VAL A 71 -4.70 5.68 -10.67
CA VAL A 71 -4.05 6.99 -10.54
C VAL A 71 -3.34 7.41 -11.83
N VAL A 72 -2.63 6.49 -12.49
CA VAL A 72 -1.78 6.85 -13.66
C VAL A 72 -2.58 6.92 -14.95
N ARG A 73 -3.58 6.05 -15.14
CA ARG A 73 -4.35 5.94 -16.38
C ARG A 73 -5.74 6.56 -16.28
N GLY A 74 -6.24 6.79 -15.07
CA GLY A 74 -7.62 7.20 -14.85
C GLY A 74 -8.62 6.11 -15.21
N THR A 75 -9.88 6.50 -15.22
CA THR A 75 -11.00 5.71 -15.76
C THR A 75 -11.53 6.38 -17.02
N LEU A 76 -12.22 5.60 -17.85
CA LEU A 76 -13.03 6.17 -18.91
C LEU A 76 -14.30 6.79 -18.30
N PRO A 77 -14.84 7.87 -18.90
CA PRO A 77 -16.17 8.36 -18.55
C PRO A 77 -17.19 7.22 -18.61
N ASP A 78 -18.07 7.15 -17.61
CA ASP A 78 -19.15 6.18 -17.48
C ASP A 78 -18.73 4.69 -17.38
N ALA A 79 -17.43 4.39 -17.33
CA ALA A 79 -16.96 3.03 -17.09
C ALA A 79 -17.13 2.65 -15.61
N LEU A 80 -17.69 1.46 -15.37
CA LEU A 80 -17.73 0.88 -14.04
C LEU A 80 -16.32 0.65 -13.52
N MET A 81 -16.03 1.16 -12.33
CA MET A 81 -14.77 0.88 -11.64
C MET A 81 -14.78 -0.57 -11.15
N PRO A 82 -13.83 -1.43 -11.57
CA PRO A 82 -13.79 -2.83 -11.15
C PRO A 82 -13.20 -2.96 -9.74
N VAL A 83 -13.83 -2.33 -8.75
CA VAL A 83 -13.45 -2.45 -7.34
C VAL A 83 -13.84 -3.84 -6.86
N GLU A 84 -12.88 -4.57 -6.31
CA GLU A 84 -13.12 -5.89 -5.71
C GLU A 84 -13.22 -5.73 -4.19
N THR A 85 -14.43 -5.57 -3.66
CA THR A 85 -14.66 -5.44 -2.20
C THR A 85 -14.50 -6.79 -1.48
N PHE A 86 -14.43 -6.76 -0.15
CA PHE A 86 -14.49 -7.98 0.66
C PHE A 86 -15.85 -8.68 0.48
N ARG A 87 -15.82 -9.98 0.16
CA ARG A 87 -17.02 -10.71 -0.29
C ARG A 87 -17.74 -11.52 0.79
N LEU A 88 -17.10 -11.79 1.93
CA LEU A 88 -17.71 -12.62 2.99
C LEU A 88 -18.60 -11.81 3.94
N ASP A 89 -18.66 -10.49 3.77
CA ASP A 89 -19.61 -9.62 4.44
C ASP A 89 -20.40 -8.84 3.37
N THR A 90 -21.72 -9.02 3.36
CA THR A 90 -22.61 -8.34 2.39
C THR A 90 -22.65 -6.83 2.60
N GLN A 91 -22.35 -6.34 3.80
CA GLN A 91 -22.28 -4.91 4.08
C GLN A 91 -21.06 -4.25 3.43
N CYS A 92 -20.02 -5.02 3.10
CA CYS A 92 -18.81 -4.50 2.46
C CYS A 92 -19.02 -4.10 0.98
N ALA A 93 -20.03 -4.67 0.31
CA ALA A 93 -20.31 -4.38 -1.09
C ALA A 93 -20.75 -2.93 -1.35
N SER A 94 -21.36 -2.27 -0.35
CA SER A 94 -21.79 -0.87 -0.43
C SER A 94 -20.82 0.10 0.26
N LYS A 95 -19.77 -0.41 0.94
CA LYS A 95 -18.75 0.41 1.59
C LYS A 95 -17.65 0.78 0.60
N PRO A 96 -17.01 1.95 0.75
CA PRO A 96 -15.85 2.30 -0.05
C PRO A 96 -14.66 1.36 0.21
N SER A 97 -13.71 1.35 -0.71
CA SER A 97 -12.40 0.69 -0.57
C SER A 97 -11.32 1.77 -0.60
N PRO A 98 -10.98 2.39 0.54
CA PRO A 98 -9.98 3.44 0.58
C PRO A 98 -8.57 2.87 0.34
N PHE A 99 -7.73 3.68 -0.29
CA PHE A 99 -6.31 3.39 -0.53
C PHE A 99 -5.50 4.62 -0.14
N SER A 100 -4.37 4.43 0.53
CA SER A 100 -3.43 5.53 0.76
C SER A 100 -1.99 5.13 0.51
N PHE A 101 -1.18 6.13 0.14
CA PHE A 101 0.22 5.99 -0.22
C PHE A 101 1.04 7.08 0.43
N GLU A 102 2.19 6.70 0.96
CA GLU A 102 3.27 7.65 1.24
C GLU A 102 4.40 7.40 0.25
N LEU A 103 4.81 8.45 -0.46
CA LEU A 103 5.83 8.40 -1.49
C LEU A 103 6.94 9.40 -1.17
N LEU A 104 8.18 8.90 -1.06
CA LEU A 104 9.37 9.76 -1.10
C LEU A 104 9.69 10.08 -2.55
N ILE A 105 9.58 11.35 -2.94
CA ILE A 105 10.00 11.85 -4.24
C ILE A 105 11.04 12.92 -3.98
N ASP A 106 12.24 12.70 -4.54
CA ASP A 106 13.45 13.43 -4.18
C ASP A 106 13.66 13.41 -2.66
N GLU A 107 13.56 14.57 -2.00
CA GLU A 107 13.73 14.72 -0.54
C GLU A 107 12.40 15.06 0.18
N THR A 108 11.25 14.88 -0.48
CA THR A 108 9.94 15.21 0.08
C THR A 108 9.03 13.98 0.13
N ILE A 109 8.43 13.77 1.29
CA ILE A 109 7.42 12.73 1.48
C ILE A 109 6.05 13.34 1.18
N TYR A 110 5.33 12.72 0.25
CA TYR A 110 3.97 13.06 -0.15
C TYR A 110 3.01 11.99 0.36
N GLU A 111 1.84 12.40 0.80
CA GLU A 111 0.71 11.52 1.09
C GLU A 111 -0.36 11.69 0.02
N PHE A 112 -0.94 10.57 -0.40
CA PHE A 112 -2.11 10.51 -1.27
C PHE A 112 -3.13 9.58 -0.63
N SER A 113 -4.37 10.03 -0.44
CA SER A 113 -5.47 9.26 0.19
C SER A 113 -6.82 9.59 -0.43
#